data_AF-A0A8T7LDI0-F1
#
_entry.id   AF-A0A8T7LDI0-F1
#
_cell.length_a   1.000
_cell.length_b   1.000
_cell.length_c   1.000
_cell.angle_alpha   90.00
_cell.angle_beta   90.00
_cell.angle_gamma   90.00
#
_symmetry.space_group_name_H-M   'P 1'
#
loop_
_entity.id
_entity.type
_entity.pdbx_description
1 polymer ?
#
loop_
_entity_poly.entity_id
_entity_poly.type
_entity_poly.pdbx_seq_one_letter_code
_entity_poly.pdbx_strand_id
1 'polypeptide(L)' 'MTGEQEPSRSECLRARVRQLILMRETGPKSRAWHAARLQLIWRLHDELRRVEERGDVDGGKVDGGNL' A
#
# COMPACT_ATOMS: atom_id res chain seq x y z
N MET A 1 -1.44 -8.31 -27.82
CA MET A 1 -1.73 -6.99 -27.23
C MET A 1 -2.07 -7.23 -25.77
N THR A 2 -1.07 -7.32 -24.89
CA THR A 2 -1.27 -7.48 -23.44
C THR A 2 -1.65 -6.12 -22.88
N GLY A 3 -2.90 -5.94 -22.50
CA GLY A 3 -3.29 -4.78 -21.69
C GLY A 3 -2.63 -4.93 -20.33
N GLU A 4 -1.55 -4.19 -20.09
CA GLU A 4 -0.99 -4.03 -18.75
C GLU A 4 -2.05 -3.32 -17.92
N GLN A 5 -2.80 -4.11 -17.16
CA GLN A 5 -3.80 -3.59 -16.26
C GLN A 5 -3.05 -2.89 -15.14
N GLU A 6 -3.12 -1.56 -15.12
CA GLU A 6 -2.47 -0.74 -14.08
C GLU A 6 -2.83 -1.30 -12.70
N PRO A 7 -1.83 -1.56 -11.84
CA PRO A 7 -2.06 -2.21 -10.57
C PRO A 7 -3.06 -1.39 -9.76
N SER A 8 -4.05 -2.07 -9.19
CA SER A 8 -5.01 -1.41 -8.33
C SER A 8 -4.29 -0.72 -7.18
N ARG A 9 -4.88 0.36 -6.69
CA ARG A 9 -4.31 1.12 -5.57
C ARG A 9 -4.08 0.24 -4.34
N SER A 10 -4.98 -0.71 -4.08
CA SER A 10 -4.89 -1.69 -2.99
C SER A 10 -3.71 -2.64 -3.17
N GLU A 11 -3.38 -3.04 -4.40
CA GLU A 11 -2.19 -3.84 -4.71
C GLU A 11 -0.91 -3.03 -4.52
N CYS A 12 -0.89 -1.76 -4.93
CA CYS A 12 0.23 -0.86 -4.68
C CYS A 12 0.51 -0.69 -3.18
N LEU A 13 -0.54 -0.47 -2.38
CA LEU A 13 -0.41 -0.35 -0.92
C LEU A 13 0.12 -1.64 -0.30
N ARG A 14 -0.42 -2.79 -0.71
CA ARG A 14 0.03 -4.11 -0.23
C ARG A 14 1.49 -4.38 -0.59
N ALA A 15 1.93 -4.01 -1.79
CA ALA A 15 3.32 -4.14 -2.21
C ALA A 15 4.26 -3.27 -1.35
N ARG A 16 3.88 -2.02 -1.06
CA ARG A 16 4.66 -1.11 -0.19
C ARG A 16 4.76 -1.61 1.25
N VAL A 17 3.69 -2.19 1.80
CA VAL A 17 3.71 -2.82 3.13
C VAL A 17 4.65 -4.03 3.15
N ARG A 18 4.61 -4.91 2.14
CA ARG A 18 5.55 -6.03 2.01
C ARG A 18 6.99 -5.55 1.94
N GLN A 19 7.25 -4.50 1.16
CA GLN A 19 8.58 -3.88 1.08
C GLN A 19 9.04 -3.39 2.45
N LEU A 20 8.16 -2.74 3.23
CA LEU A 20 8.50 -2.28 4.57
C LEU A 20 8.83 -3.43 5.54
N ILE A 21 8.08 -4.53 5.48
CA ILE A 21 8.34 -5.75 6.28
C ILE A 21 9.71 -6.31 5.91
N LEU A 22 9.99 -6.50 4.62
CA LEU A 22 11.31 -6.96 4.17
C LEU A 22 12.41 -6.00 4.64
N MET A 23 12.18 -4.69 4.54
CA MET A 23 13.15 -3.71 5.01
C MET A 23 13.41 -3.79 6.53
N ARG A 24 12.44 -4.23 7.32
CA ARG A 24 12.60 -4.46 8.75
C ARG A 24 13.36 -5.76 9.03
N GLU A 25 13.00 -6.85 8.37
CA GLU A 25 13.56 -8.18 8.64
C GLU A 25 14.99 -8.35 8.09
N THR A 26 15.26 -7.80 6.90
CA THR A 26 16.52 -8.05 6.18
C THR A 26 17.42 -6.81 6.11
N GLY A 27 17.12 -5.79 6.92
CA GLY A 27 17.75 -4.49 6.82
C GLY A 27 19.16 -4.41 7.39
N PRO A 28 20.15 -3.87 6.65
CA PRO A 28 21.45 -3.53 7.24
C PRO A 28 21.31 -2.45 8.31
N LYS A 29 22.18 -2.46 9.33
CA LYS A 29 22.26 -1.44 10.40
C LYS A 29 22.84 -0.10 9.93
N SER A 30 22.61 0.28 8.67
CA SER A 30 23.14 1.51 8.09
C SER A 30 22.15 2.67 8.25
N ARG A 31 22.69 3.89 8.34
CA ARG A 31 21.88 5.13 8.40
C ARG A 31 21.07 5.33 7.13
N ALA A 32 21.63 5.01 5.97
CA ALA A 32 20.94 5.11 4.68
C ALA A 32 19.71 4.21 4.64
N TRP A 33 19.81 2.98 5.15
CA TRP A 33 18.69 2.05 5.22
C TRP A 33 17.61 2.52 6.18
N HIS A 34 18.01 3.01 7.35
CA HIS A 34 17.07 3.58 8.32
C HIS A 34 16.31 4.77 7.71
N ALA A 35 17.01 5.67 7.02
CA ALA A 35 16.41 6.82 6.35
C ALA A 35 15.42 6.39 5.25
N ALA A 36 15.81 5.42 4.41
CA ALA A 36 14.91 4.87 3.37
C ALA A 36 13.65 4.25 3.98
N ARG A 37 13.79 3.50 5.09
CA ARG A 37 12.65 2.91 5.80
C ARG A 37 11.71 3.96 6.36
N LEU A 38 12.25 5.01 6.99
CA LEU A 38 11.45 6.12 7.50
C LEU A 38 10.70 6.86 6.39
N GLN A 39 11.36 7.12 5.25
CA GLN A 39 10.70 7.74 4.10
C GLN A 39 9.54 6.90 3.57
N LEU A 40 9.69 5.57 3.52
CA LEU A 40 8.62 4.67 3.09
C LEU A 40 7.44 4.68 4.09
N ILE A 41 7.72 4.68 5.39
CA ILE A 41 6.70 4.78 6.45
C ILE A 41 5.89 6.08 6.29
N TRP A 42 6.56 7.22 6.12
CA TRP A 42 5.88 8.51 5.96
C TRP A 42 5.01 8.57 4.70
N ARG A 43 5.50 8.04 3.57
CA ARG A 43 4.71 7.96 2.33
C ARG A 43 3.45 7.09 2.51
N LEU A 44 3.56 5.99 3.24
CA LEU A 44 2.41 5.13 3.56
C LEU A 44 1.39 5.86 4.44
N HIS A 45 1.84 6.61 5.46
CA HIS A 45 0.95 7.43 6.28
C HIS A 45 0.20 8.48 5.45
N ASP A 46 0.87 9.19 4.56
CA ASP A 46 0.21 10.14 3.65
C ASP A 46 -0.79 9.44 2.72
N GLU A 47 -0.44 8.26 2.22
CA GLU A 47 -1.30 7.49 1.34
C GLU A 47 -2.56 6.97 2.06
N LEU A 48 -2.42 6.53 3.32
CA LEU A 48 -3.55 6.13 4.18
C LEU A 48 -4.43 7.33 4.53
N ARG A 49 -3.83 8.46 4.92
CA ARG A 49 -4.57 9.69 5.20
C ARG A 49 -5.38 10.15 3.99
N ARG A 50 -4.83 10.03 2.78
CA ARG A 50 -5.57 10.30 1.52
C ARG A 50 -6.71 9.32 1.24
N VAL A 51 -6.70 8.11 1.82
CA VAL A 51 -7.86 7.19 1.78
C VAL A 51 -8.94 7.67 2.71
N GLU A 52 -8.55 7.95 3.95
CA GLU A 52 -9.47 8.40 5.00
C GLU A 52 -10.15 9.71 4.58
N GLU A 53 -9.39 10.66 4.05
CA GLU A 53 -9.89 11.94 3.52
C GLU A 53 -10.80 11.76 2.30
N ARG A 54 -10.63 10.69 1.50
CA ARG A 54 -11.50 10.41 0.35
C ARG A 54 -12.80 9.72 0.72
N GLY A 55 -12.93 9.22 1.94
CA GLY A 55 -14.12 8.51 2.41
C GLY A 55 -14.46 7.30 1.55
N ASP A 56 -13.93 6.13 1.90
CA ASP A 56 -14.56 4.82 1.65
C ASP A 56 -15.63 4.76 0.53
N VAL A 57 -15.20 4.66 -0.75
CA VAL A 57 -16.09 4.35 -1.89
C VAL A 57 -15.81 2.95 -2.44
N ASP A 58 -15.20 2.07 -1.66
CA ASP A 58 -15.06 0.65 -2.01
C ASP A 58 -15.55 -0.26 -0.88
N GLY A 59 -16.56 0.22 -0.15
CA GLY A 59 -17.42 -0.60 0.70
C GLY A 59 -18.37 -1.42 -0.17
N GLY A 60 -17.87 -2.55 -0.70
CA GLY A 60 -18.65 -3.73 -1.09
C GLY A 60 -19.96 -3.48 -1.84
N LYS A 61 -19.90 -3.54 -3.17
CA LYS A 61 -21.03 -4.04 -3.96
C LYS A 61 -21.20 -5.53 -3.61
N VAL A 62 -21.82 -5.81 -2.47
CA VAL A 62 -22.52 -7.07 -2.25
C VAL A 62 -23.75 -7.00 -3.14
N ASP A 63 -23.61 -7.51 -4.36
CA ASP A 63 -24.73 -7.73 -5.25
C ASP A 63 -25.78 -8.53 -4.46
N GLY A 64 -26.91 -7.88 -4.19
CA GLY A 64 -28.13 -8.58 -3.81
C GLY A 64 -28.47 -9.56 -4.93
N GLY A 65 -28.50 -10.85 -4.60
CA GLY A 65 -28.76 -11.87 -5.60
C GLY A 65 -28.68 -13.29 -5.06
N ASN A 66 -29.81 -13.74 -4.52
CA ASN A 66 -30.35 -15.10 -4.71
C ASN A 66 -29.75 -16.26 -3.89
N LEU A 67 -30.42 -16.62 -2.79
CA LEU A 67 -31.28 -17.82 -2.66
C LEU A 67 -31.89 -17.90 -1.25
#